data_AF-B7PI52-F1
#
_entry.id   AF-B7PI52-F1
#
_cell.length_a   1.000
_cell.length_b   1.000
_cell.length_c   1.000
_cell.angle_alpha   90.00
_cell.angle_beta   90.00
_cell.angle_gamma   90.00
#
_symmetry.space_group_name_H-M   'P 1'
#
loop_
_entity.id
_entity.type
_entity.pdbx_description
1 polymer ?
#
loop_
_entity_poly.entity_id
_entity_poly.type
_entity_poly.pdbx_seq_one_letter_code
_entity_poly.pdbx_strand_id
1 'polypeptide(L)' 'NDAVQASSHMEKVGFMRGFNYLQENNIDVLSFTTDRHVSIKKEMATNHPDVSHYFDVWHFAK' A
#
# COMPACT_ATOMS: atom_id res chain seq x y z
N ASN A 1 -8.51 10.95 -15.76
CA ASN A 1 -8.57 12.11 -14.85
C ASN A 1 -8.29 11.63 -13.43
N ASP A 2 -7.01 11.51 -13.08
CA ASP A 2 -6.57 11.16 -11.71
C ASP A 2 -6.41 12.45 -10.89
N ALA A 3 -7.51 13.20 -10.70
CA ALA A 3 -7.50 14.37 -9.85
C ALA A 3 -7.49 13.92 -8.38
N VAL A 4 -6.30 13.77 -7.81
CA VAL A 4 -6.13 13.40 -6.41
C VAL A 4 -6.35 14.63 -5.54
N GLN A 5 -7.48 14.66 -4.83
CA GLN A 5 -7.96 15.87 -4.16
C GLN A 5 -7.29 16.17 -2.80
N ALA A 6 -6.46 15.27 -2.26
CA ALA A 6 -5.72 15.48 -1.01
C ALA A 6 -4.45 14.60 -0.90
N SER A 7 -3.47 15.01 -0.09
CA SER A 7 -2.19 14.30 0.10
C SER A 7 -2.34 12.85 0.58
N SER A 8 -3.30 12.58 1.47
CA SER A 8 -3.62 11.22 1.93
C SER A 8 -4.08 10.31 0.79
N HIS A 9 -4.74 10.86 -0.23
CA HIS A 9 -5.12 10.08 -1.41
C HIS A 9 -3.91 9.82 -2.32
N MET A 10 -2.91 10.71 -2.33
CA MET A 10 -1.67 10.51 -3.11
C MET A 10 -0.86 9.33 -2.59
N GLU A 11 -0.82 9.11 -1.27
CA GLU A 11 -0.13 7.96 -0.68
C GLU A 11 -0.72 6.64 -1.16
N LYS A 12 -2.05 6.50 -1.11
CA LYS A 12 -2.74 5.30 -1.63
C LYS A 12 -2.49 5.13 -3.12
N VAL A 13 -2.62 6.20 -3.91
CA VAL A 13 -2.42 6.14 -5.37
C VAL A 13 -0.99 5.76 -5.72
N GLY A 14 0.00 6.35 -5.06
CA GLY A 14 1.42 6.02 -5.26
C GLY A 14 1.73 4.57 -4.91
N PHE A 15 1.22 4.11 -3.76
CA PHE A 15 1.34 2.71 -3.34
C PHE A 15 0.75 1.76 -4.39
N MET A 16 -0.50 1.98 -4.82
CA MET A 16 -1.16 1.10 -5.79
C MET A 16 -0.47 1.10 -7.16
N ARG A 17 0.02 2.25 -7.61
CA ARG A 17 0.78 2.32 -8.87
C ARG A 17 2.07 1.49 -8.80
N GLY A 18 2.80 1.58 -7.69
CA GLY A 18 4.01 0.77 -7.48
C GLY A 18 3.69 -0.72 -7.36
N PHE A 19 2.65 -1.06 -6.60
CA PHE A 19 2.23 -2.44 -6.41
C PHE A 19 1.78 -3.09 -7.72
N ASN A 20 0.93 -2.41 -8.50
CA ASN A 20 0.49 -2.89 -9.81
C ASN A 20 1.66 -3.07 -10.77
N TYR A 21 2.63 -2.14 -10.76
CA TYR A 21 3.84 -2.28 -11.57
C TYR A 21 4.62 -3.56 -11.23
N LEU A 22 4.75 -3.92 -9.95
CA LEU A 22 5.42 -5.17 -9.56
C LEU A 22 4.65 -6.38 -10.10
N GLN A 23 3.33 -6.39 -9.96
CA GLN A 23 2.48 -7.48 -10.46
C GLN A 23 2.53 -7.61 -11.99
N GLU A 24 2.50 -6.50 -12.71
CA GLU A 24 2.62 -6.45 -14.18
C GLU A 24 3.97 -6.99 -14.67
N ASN A 25 5.01 -6.92 -13.84
CA ASN A 25 6.32 -7.49 -14.12
C ASN A 25 6.47 -8.94 -13.60
N ASN A 26 5.36 -9.62 -13.28
CA ASN A 26 5.31 -10.98 -12.74
C ASN A 26 6.12 -11.15 -11.44
N ILE A 27 6.24 -10.10 -10.64
CA ILE A 27 6.87 -10.19 -9.31
C ILE A 27 5.79 -10.58 -8.30
N ASP A 28 5.94 -11.76 -7.71
CA ASP A 28 5.06 -12.23 -6.65
C ASP A 28 5.42 -11.57 -5.33
N VAL A 29 4.57 -10.63 -4.89
CA VAL A 29 4.76 -9.89 -3.64
C VAL A 29 4.11 -10.68 -2.52
N LEU A 30 4.92 -11.38 -1.72
CA LEU A 30 4.43 -12.16 -0.57
C LEU A 30 4.04 -11.28 0.62
N SER A 31 4.75 -10.16 0.80
CA SER A 31 4.53 -9.26 1.93
C SER A 31 4.99 -7.85 1.64
N PHE A 32 4.42 -6.88 2.35
CA PHE A 32 4.80 -5.48 2.28
C PHE A 32 4.64 -4.82 3.66
N THR A 33 5.46 -3.80 3.90
CA THR A 33 5.45 -3.02 5.15
C THR A 33 5.17 -1.56 4.81
N THR A 34 4.14 -0.96 5.41
CA THR A 34 3.82 0.46 5.21
C THR A 34 3.66 1.18 6.54
N ASP A 35 3.61 2.51 6.49
CA ASP A 35 3.11 3.30 7.61
C ASP A 35 1.65 2.99 7.92
N ARG A 36 1.16 3.50 9.05
CA ARG A 36 -0.22 3.32 9.53
C ARG A 36 -1.26 4.13 8.74
N HIS A 37 -1.20 4.06 7.43
CA HIS A 37 -2.16 4.71 6.56
C HIS A 37 -3.42 3.84 6.42
N VAL A 38 -4.53 4.33 7.00
CA VAL A 38 -5.80 3.58 7.11
C VAL A 38 -6.32 3.13 5.74
N SER A 39 -6.15 3.96 4.72
CA SER A 39 -6.62 3.67 3.36
C SER A 39 -5.87 2.51 2.71
N ILE A 40 -4.55 2.40 2.93
CA ILE A 40 -3.73 1.29 2.40
C ILE A 40 -4.06 0.00 3.15
N LYS A 41 -4.17 0.06 4.47
CA LYS A 41 -4.61 -1.08 5.28
C LYS A 41 -5.93 -1.66 4.78
N LYS A 42 -6.93 -0.79 4.55
CA LYS A 42 -8.25 -1.21 4.07
C LYS A 42 -8.15 -1.82 2.67
N GLU A 43 -7.39 -1.19 1.77
CA GLU A 43 -7.19 -1.66 0.41
C GLU A 43 -6.63 -3.07 0.37
N MET A 44 -5.57 -3.31 1.14
CA MET A 44 -4.86 -4.59 1.14
C MET A 44 -5.67 -5.69 1.80
N ALA A 45 -6.35 -5.38 2.91
CA ALA A 45 -7.28 -6.32 3.53
C ALA A 45 -8.48 -6.69 2.64
N THR A 46 -8.90 -5.80 1.71
CA THR A 46 -10.08 -6.03 0.86
C THR A 46 -9.72 -6.71 -0.45
N ASN A 47 -8.66 -6.24 -1.13
CA ASN A 47 -8.34 -6.60 -2.51
C ASN A 47 -7.12 -7.50 -2.64
N HIS A 48 -6.27 -7.58 -1.60
CA HIS A 48 -5.03 -8.37 -1.61
C HIS A 48 -4.83 -9.16 -0.31
N PRO A 49 -5.82 -9.99 0.11
CA PRO A 49 -5.77 -10.72 1.39
C PRO A 49 -4.65 -11.77 1.44
N ASP A 50 -4.16 -12.22 0.29
CA ASP A 50 -3.08 -13.21 0.16
C ASP A 50 -1.70 -12.60 0.46
N VAL A 51 -1.59 -11.27 0.40
CA VAL A 51 -0.35 -10.55 0.67
C VAL A 51 -0.30 -10.13 2.13
N SER A 52 0.76 -10.55 2.84
CA SER A 52 0.93 -10.18 4.25
C SER A 52 1.25 -8.69 4.41
N HIS A 53 0.37 -7.95 5.09
CA HIS A 53 0.55 -6.53 5.40
C HIS A 53 1.13 -6.32 6.80
N TYR A 54 2.32 -5.72 6.87
CA TYR A 54 2.94 -5.28 8.12
C TYR A 54 2.96 -3.76 8.26
N PHE A 55 3.04 -3.29 9.51
CA PHE A 55 3.28 -1.88 9.80
C PHE A 55 4.73 -1.64 10.15
N ASP A 56 5.28 -0.52 9.69
CA ASP A 56 6.62 -0.10 10.09
C ASP A 56 6.65 0.22 11.59
N VAL A 57 7.39 -0.60 12.34
CA VAL A 57 7.56 -0.48 13.79
C VAL A 57 8.50 0.66 14.16
N TRP A 58 9.33 1.16 13.22
CA TRP A 58 10.22 2.28 13.49
C TRP A 58 9.45 3.52 13.92
N HIS A 59 8.30 3.78 13.30
CA HIS A 59 7.40 4.88 13.66
C HIS A 59 6.77 4.75 15.06
N PHE A 60 6.84 3.58 15.69
CA PHE A 60 6.36 3.36 17.06
C PHE A 60 7.46 3.54 18.11
N ALA A 61 8.73 3.40 17.73
CA ALA A 61 9.86 3.35 18.65
C ALA A 61 10.45 4.75 18.97
N LYS A 62 9.64 5.81 18.91
CA LYS A 62 10.09 7.19 19.10
C LYS A 62 9.78 7.73 20.50
#